data_AF-A0A958V2L3-F1
#
_entry.id   AF-A0A958V2L3-F1
#
_cell.length_a   1.000
_cell.length_b   1.000
_cell.length_c   1.000
_cell.angle_alpha   90.00
_cell.angle_beta   90.00
_cell.angle_gamma   90.00
#
_symmetry.space_group_name_H-M   'P 1'
#
loop_
_entity.id
_entity.type
_entity.pdbx_description
1 polymer ?
#
loop_
_entity_poly.entity_id
_entity_poly.type
_entity_poly.pdbx_seq_one_letter_code
_entity_poly.pdbx_strand_id
1 'polypeptide(L)' 'SMTFQKITEKGIQNIGKAIETMAEAEGLQAHKNAVSLRLKSLK' A
#
# COMPACT_ATOMS: atom_id res chain seq x y z
N SER A 1 -7.36 15.32 17.66
CA SER A 1 -8.32 14.39 17.03
C SER A 1 -7.55 13.17 16.56
N MET A 2 -8.12 11.96 16.66
CA MET A 2 -7.45 10.72 16.24
C MET A 2 -8.31 10.02 15.19
N THR A 3 -7.69 9.58 14.09
CA THR A 3 -8.37 8.92 12.98
C THR A 3 -7.92 7.46 12.87
N PHE A 4 -8.86 6.59 12.52
CA PHE A 4 -8.58 5.20 12.19
C PHE A 4 -8.88 4.96 10.72
N GLN A 5 -8.09 4.12 10.07
CA GLN A 5 -8.38 3.60 8.75
C GLN A 5 -8.42 2.07 8.78
N LYS A 6 -9.45 1.52 8.15
CA LYS A 6 -9.59 0.08 7.89
C LYS A 6 -9.76 -0.09 6.38
N ILE A 7 -8.94 -0.96 5.79
CA ILE A 7 -8.98 -1.26 4.36
C ILE A 7 -9.25 -2.75 4.21
N THR A 8 -10.10 -3.10 3.23
CA THR A 8 -10.40 -4.49 2.86
C THR A 8 -9.33 -5.02 1.90
N GLU A 9 -9.25 -6.34 1.72
CA GLU A 9 -8.32 -6.99 0.79
C GLU A 9 -8.50 -6.45 -0.65
N LYS A 10 -9.75 -6.38 -1.12
CA LYS A 10 -10.07 -5.77 -2.43
C LYS A 10 -9.70 -4.29 -2.48
N GLY A 11 -9.88 -3.57 -1.37
CA GLY A 11 -9.50 -2.16 -1.27
C GLY A 11 -8.00 -1.96 -1.44
N ILE A 12 -7.17 -2.74 -0.73
CA ILE A 12 -5.72 -2.64 -0.87
C ILE A 12 -5.24 -3.12 -2.24
N GLN A 13 -5.87 -4.10 -2.87
CA GLN A 13 -5.58 -4.49 -4.26
C GLN A 13 -5.86 -3.35 -5.25
N ASN A 14 -6.93 -2.59 -5.04
CA ASN A 14 -7.31 -1.48 -5.92
C ASN A 14 -6.35 -0.28 -5.79
N ILE A 15 -5.97 0.10 -4.56
CA ILE A 15 -5.16 1.31 -4.31
C ILE A 15 -3.66 1.02 -4.14
N GLY A 16 -3.28 -0.23 -3.86
CA GLY A 16 -1.92 -0.62 -3.50
C GLY A 16 -0.91 -0.28 -4.59
N LYS A 17 -1.27 -0.52 -5.86
CA LYS A 17 -0.41 -0.16 -7.00
C LYS A 17 -0.16 1.35 -7.08
N ALA A 18 -1.16 2.18 -6.79
CA ALA A 18 -0.99 3.63 -6.76
C ALA A 18 -0.05 4.06 -5.62
N ILE A 19 -0.17 3.45 -4.45
CA ILE A 19 0.72 3.73 -3.29
C ILE A 19 2.16 3.33 -3.60
N GLU A 20 2.39 2.19 -4.28
CA GLU A 20 3.72 1.79 -4.72
C GLU A 20 4.34 2.80 -5.68
N THR A 21 3.58 3.27 -6.69
CA THR A 21 4.06 4.28 -7.64
C THR A 21 4.40 5.60 -6.93
N MET A 22 3.56 6.06 -6.00
CA MET A 22 3.85 7.28 -5.23
C MET A 22 5.08 7.11 -4.35
N ALA A 23 5.17 6.00 -3.60
CA ALA A 23 6.30 5.72 -2.74
C ALA A 23 7.61 5.57 -3.53
N GLU A 24 7.56 5.03 -4.75
CA GLU A 24 8.71 4.98 -5.66
C GLU A 24 9.14 6.38 -6.13
N ALA A 25 8.17 7.21 -6.53
CA ALA A 25 8.45 8.59 -6.96
C ALA A 25 9.04 9.45 -5.83
N GLU A 26 8.65 9.20 -4.58
CA GLU A 26 9.17 9.87 -3.38
C GLU A 26 10.48 9.23 -2.86
N GLY A 27 10.98 8.17 -3.50
CA GLY A 27 12.18 7.45 -3.05
C GLY A 27 12.00 6.64 -1.76
N LEU A 28 10.76 6.47 -1.30
CA LEU A 28 10.39 5.76 -0.07
C LEU A 28 10.29 4.25 -0.28
N GLN A 29 11.43 3.60 -0.55
CA GLN A 29 11.47 2.17 -0.87
C GLN A 29 10.88 1.27 0.23
N ALA A 30 11.08 1.62 1.51
CA ALA A 30 10.48 0.86 2.62
C ALA A 30 8.94 0.87 2.58
N HIS A 31 8.34 2.00 2.21
CA HIS A 31 6.89 2.15 2.10
C HIS A 31 6.35 1.35 0.91
N LYS A 32 7.02 1.42 -0.24
CA LYS A 32 6.72 0.58 -1.41
C LYS A 32 6.75 -0.91 -1.03
N ASN A 33 7.85 -1.35 -0.42
CA ASN A 33 8.05 -2.76 -0.04
C ASN A 33 6.97 -3.27 0.93
N ALA A 34 6.55 -2.45 1.90
CA ALA A 34 5.49 -2.82 2.83
C ALA A 34 4.13 -3.02 2.14
N VAL A 35 3.86 -2.30 1.05
CA VAL A 35 2.64 -2.50 0.24
C VAL A 35 2.79 -3.72 -0.66
N SER A 36 3.94 -3.89 -1.32
CA SER A 36 4.23 -5.04 -2.17
C SER A 36 4.13 -6.37 -1.41
N LEU A 37 4.60 -6.43 -0.17
CA LEU A 37 4.47 -7.61 0.68
C LEU A 37 3.00 -7.95 0.94
N ARG A 38 2.18 -6.96 1.29
CA ARG A 38 0.73 -7.16 1.51
C ARG A 38 0.02 -7.61 0.25
N LEU A 39 0.33 -7.01 -0.90
CA LEU A 39 -0.25 -7.41 -2.19
C LEU A 39 0.15 -8.84 -2.58
N LYS A 40 1.41 -9.24 -2.31
CA LYS A 40 1.88 -10.61 -2.55
C LYS A 40 1.20 -11.63 -1.64
N SER A 41 0.93 -11.29 -0.37
CA SER A 41 0.23 -12.18 0.56
C SER A 41 -1.26 -12.40 0.21
N LEU A 42 -1.85 -11.53 -0.61
CA LEU A 42 -3.24 -11.60 -1.03
C LEU A 42 -3.42 -12.22 -2.43
N LYS A 43 -2.33 -12.73 -3.01
CA LYS A 43 -2.29 -13.34 -4.33
C LYS A 43 -2.09 -14.84 -4.19
#